data_AF-A0A518ARF1-F1
#
_entry.id   AF-A0A518ARF1-F1
#
_cell.length_a   1.000
_cell.length_b   1.000
_cell.length_c   1.000
_cell.angle_alpha   90.00
_cell.angle_beta   90.00
_cell.angle_gamma   90.00
#
_symmetry.space_group_name_H-M   'P 1'
#
loop_
_entity.id
_entity.type
_entity.pdbx_description
1 polymer ?
#
loop_
_entity_poly.entity_id
_entity_poly.type
_entity_poly.pdbx_seq_one_letter_code
_entity_poly.pdbx_strand_id
1 'polypeptide(L)'
;MLARLHTFSLVGIEALPVVAEVDVSGAAMPKTILVGLPEAAVRESTHRIERAMVNSGFVRPQDRVVINLAPAELPKQAASFDLPIALGVLAGSGQIGSERLSEYAVVGELALDGTMRPVKGVLSMAMAAAKLKGVCGIVVPSANAPEAAVVEGLEVIAVDSLTQAVGFFSGNIDIEPQPCRIYELFDEHGSYDIDFGDVRGQEMAKRAITIAAAGGHNLLMLGPPGSGKTMLAKRVPTILPQLTPEESVETTRIYSAVGRLKAGEPLLARRPFRSPHHTISNAGLVGGGSTPAPGEISLAHNGVLFLDELPEFNRQTLEVLRQPLEDGSVTISRALTSTTFPADFILIASLNPCPCGFRNDPRRECQCTVMQIERYMGKISGPLLDRIDLHIEVPAVPFKELTSKHDGTTSAHMRDEVSAARELQTDRFTKSATRTNAQMTSRQIRQCCPLDEVCTNLLKQSINELGLSARAHDKVLRVARTIADLERSPAIRPEHLSEAVNYRMLDRNLWR
;
A
#
# COMPACT_ATOMS: atom_id res chain seq x y z
N MET A 1 9.29 24.24 -36.37
CA MET A 1 8.90 22.84 -36.63
C MET A 1 8.42 22.28 -35.33
N LEU A 2 7.21 21.68 -35.35
CA LEU A 2 6.53 21.22 -34.15
C LEU A 2 6.85 19.74 -33.88
N ALA A 3 7.49 19.46 -32.75
CA ALA A 3 7.65 18.12 -32.21
C ALA A 3 6.61 17.88 -31.11
N ARG A 4 6.07 16.65 -31.05
CA ARG A 4 5.14 16.22 -30.00
C ARG A 4 5.65 14.92 -29.39
N LEU A 5 5.73 14.88 -28.06
CA LEU A 5 6.10 13.68 -27.32
C LEU A 5 5.06 13.35 -26.25
N HIS A 6 4.73 12.07 -26.13
CA HIS A 6 3.90 11.57 -25.04
C HIS A 6 4.72 11.45 -23.77
N THR A 7 4.19 11.97 -22.67
CA THR A 7 4.78 11.88 -21.33
C THR A 7 3.66 11.88 -20.29
N PHE A 8 3.99 11.92 -19.01
CA PHE A 8 3.01 11.77 -17.94
C PHE A 8 3.27 12.73 -16.79
N SER A 9 2.20 13.13 -16.12
CA SER A 9 2.28 13.76 -14.82
C SER A 9 1.66 12.88 -13.75
N LEU A 10 2.34 12.79 -12.60
CA LEU A 10 1.88 12.02 -11.46
C LEU A 10 0.99 12.88 -10.54
N VAL A 11 -0.26 12.48 -10.37
CA VAL A 11 -1.23 13.08 -9.44
C VAL A 11 -1.54 12.06 -8.35
N GLY A 12 -0.93 12.24 -7.17
CA GLY A 12 -0.95 11.23 -6.11
C GLY A 12 -0.23 9.96 -6.57
N ILE A 13 -0.99 8.90 -6.83
CA ILE A 13 -0.48 7.62 -7.37
C ILE A 13 -0.89 7.35 -8.82
N GLU A 14 -1.71 8.23 -9.42
CA GLU A 14 -2.19 8.07 -10.80
C GLU A 14 -1.32 8.87 -11.77
N ALA A 15 -0.98 8.26 -12.91
CA ALA A 15 -0.30 8.96 -13.99
C ALA A 15 -1.33 9.41 -15.03
N LEU A 16 -1.33 10.72 -15.32
CA LEU A 16 -2.20 11.34 -16.31
C LEU A 16 -1.38 11.74 -17.54
N PRO A 17 -1.89 11.48 -18.76
CA PRO A 17 -1.16 11.75 -19.98
C PRO A 17 -0.93 13.25 -20.17
N VAL A 18 0.29 13.59 -20.54
CA VAL A 18 0.74 14.94 -20.89
C VAL A 18 1.41 14.87 -22.27
N VAL A 19 1.17 15.88 -23.09
CA VAL A 19 1.88 16.04 -24.37
C VAL A 19 2.86 17.19 -24.21
N ALA A 20 4.13 16.90 -24.46
CA ALA A 20 5.16 17.91 -24.60
C ALA A 20 5.21 18.37 -26.06
N GLU A 21 4.75 19.59 -26.31
CA GLU A 21 4.78 20.23 -27.61
C GLU A 21 5.95 21.21 -27.66
N VAL A 22 6.89 20.98 -28.56
CA VAL A 22 8.06 21.84 -28.73
C VAL A 22 8.08 22.39 -30.14
N ASP A 23 7.93 23.70 -30.27
CA ASP A 23 8.12 24.40 -31.54
C ASP A 23 9.43 25.19 -31.51
N VAL A 24 10.27 24.92 -32.50
CA VAL A 24 11.48 25.70 -32.77
C VAL A 24 11.25 26.50 -34.04
N SER A 25 11.29 27.83 -33.93
CA SER A 25 11.05 28.76 -35.04
C SER A 25 12.13 29.83 -35.12
N GLY A 26 12.54 30.16 -36.35
CA GLY A 26 13.55 31.18 -36.60
C GLY A 26 13.16 32.53 -36.01
N ALA A 27 14.04 33.14 -35.22
CA ALA A 27 13.81 34.44 -34.60
C ALA A 27 15.11 35.25 -34.51
N ALA A 28 14.98 36.58 -34.52
CA ALA A 28 16.13 37.49 -34.45
C ALA A 28 16.87 37.44 -33.10
N MET A 29 16.22 36.97 -32.02
CA MET A 29 16.85 36.73 -30.72
C MET A 29 16.46 35.37 -30.15
N PRO A 30 17.43 34.58 -29.66
CA PRO A 30 17.16 33.30 -29.00
C PRO A 30 16.33 33.52 -27.74
N LYS A 31 15.24 32.77 -27.59
CA LYS A 31 14.43 32.78 -26.38
C LYS A 31 13.73 31.45 -26.17
N THR A 32 13.95 30.84 -25.01
CA THR A 32 13.22 29.65 -24.56
C THR A 32 12.02 30.09 -23.71
N ILE A 33 10.82 29.67 -24.09
CA ILE A 33 9.58 29.94 -23.36
C ILE A 33 8.97 28.59 -22.98
N LEU A 34 8.88 28.30 -21.69
CA LEU A 34 8.21 27.11 -21.20
C LEU A 34 6.89 27.51 -20.52
N VAL A 35 5.79 26.96 -21.01
CA VAL A 35 4.43 27.24 -20.55
C VAL A 35 3.90 26.04 -19.79
N GLY A 36 3.28 26.30 -18.63
CA GLY A 36 2.58 25.29 -17.84
C GLY A 36 3.33 24.80 -16.59
N LEU A 37 4.50 25.34 -16.26
CA LEU A 37 5.23 25.08 -15.00
C LEU A 37 5.39 26.36 -14.16
N PRO A 38 5.58 26.25 -12.82
CA PRO A 38 5.95 27.38 -11.97
C PRO A 38 7.31 27.99 -12.38
N GLU A 39 7.47 29.31 -12.23
CA GLU A 39 8.61 30.05 -12.76
C GLU A 39 9.99 29.54 -12.28
N ALA A 40 10.11 29.16 -11.01
CA ALA A 40 11.37 28.62 -10.48
C ALA A 40 11.74 27.29 -11.14
N ALA A 41 10.76 26.39 -11.28
CA ALA A 41 10.93 25.09 -11.93
C ALA A 41 11.27 25.22 -13.42
N VAL A 42 10.65 26.19 -14.11
CA VAL A 42 10.96 26.54 -15.50
C VAL A 42 12.43 26.89 -15.66
N ARG A 43 12.95 27.81 -14.82
CA ARG A 43 14.34 28.28 -14.92
C ARG A 43 15.33 27.14 -14.68
N GLU A 44 15.09 26.33 -13.64
CA GLU A 44 15.98 25.22 -13.28
C GLU A 44 16.01 24.13 -14.36
N SER A 45 14.84 23.68 -14.83
CA SER A 45 14.72 22.65 -15.88
C SER A 45 15.32 23.14 -17.20
N THR A 46 15.04 24.38 -17.63
CA THR A 46 15.58 24.94 -18.88
C THR A 46 17.11 24.97 -18.87
N HIS A 47 17.72 25.48 -17.80
CA HIS A 47 19.18 25.51 -17.67
C HIS A 47 19.78 24.10 -17.67
N ARG A 48 19.12 23.15 -17.03
CA ARG A 48 19.57 21.76 -16.93
C ARG A 48 19.56 21.07 -18.29
N ILE A 49 18.44 21.17 -19.01
CA ILE A 49 18.26 20.61 -20.35
C ILE A 49 19.28 21.20 -21.32
N GLU A 50 19.45 22.52 -21.33
CA GLU A 50 20.41 23.18 -22.22
C GLU A 50 21.86 22.74 -21.96
N ARG A 51 22.25 22.56 -20.69
CA ARG A 51 23.58 22.06 -20.34
C ARG A 51 23.75 20.59 -20.69
N ALA A 52 22.75 19.76 -20.40
CA ALA A 52 22.74 18.33 -20.73
C ALA A 52 22.92 18.12 -22.24
N MET A 53 22.21 18.88 -23.08
CA MET A 53 22.34 18.82 -24.54
C MET A 53 23.76 19.11 -25.02
N VAL A 54 24.35 20.23 -24.57
CA VAL A 54 25.69 20.65 -24.98
C VAL A 54 26.75 19.64 -24.52
N ASN A 55 26.65 19.16 -23.28
CA ASN A 55 27.59 18.17 -22.74
C ASN A 55 27.43 16.79 -23.39
N SER A 56 26.25 16.49 -23.95
CA SER A 56 25.99 15.29 -24.74
C SER A 56 26.42 15.40 -26.21
N GLY A 57 27.01 16.53 -26.62
CA GLY A 57 27.51 16.76 -27.98
C GLY A 57 26.48 17.32 -28.97
N PHE A 58 25.30 17.73 -28.50
CA PHE A 58 24.27 18.34 -29.35
C PHE A 58 24.37 19.87 -29.41
N VAL A 59 23.80 20.44 -30.47
CA VAL A 59 23.81 21.89 -30.65
C VAL A 59 22.59 22.49 -29.95
N ARG A 60 22.83 23.49 -29.09
CA ARG A 60 21.74 24.31 -28.55
C ARG A 60 21.19 25.22 -29.66
N PRO A 61 19.87 25.20 -29.96
CA PRO A 61 19.29 26.09 -30.95
C PRO A 61 19.49 27.57 -30.57
N GLN A 62 19.84 28.41 -31.55
CA GLN A 62 19.88 29.88 -31.40
C GLN A 62 18.55 30.54 -31.79
N ASP A 63 17.51 29.72 -31.96
CA ASP A 63 16.18 30.12 -32.38
C ASP A 63 15.26 30.41 -31.19
N ARG A 64 14.02 30.80 -31.50
CA ARG A 64 12.96 30.84 -30.49
C ARG A 64 12.44 29.42 -30.27
N VAL A 65 12.47 28.98 -29.01
CA VAL A 65 11.97 27.66 -28.58
C VAL A 65 10.75 27.88 -27.70
N VAL A 66 9.60 27.33 -28.10
CA VAL A 66 8.37 27.36 -27.32
C VAL A 66 8.02 25.93 -26.89
N ILE A 67 7.98 25.71 -25.58
CA ILE A 67 7.65 24.42 -24.96
C ILE A 67 6.30 24.58 -24.25
N ASN A 68 5.32 23.80 -24.68
CA ASN A 68 4.00 23.75 -24.08
C ASN A 68 3.73 22.36 -23.50
N LEU A 69 3.41 22.30 -22.21
CA LEU A 69 3.02 21.05 -21.54
C LEU A 69 1.50 21.05 -21.34
N ALA A 70 0.81 20.26 -22.16
CA ALA A 70 -0.65 20.15 -22.18
C ALA A 70 -1.13 18.84 -21.53
N PRO A 71 -2.20 18.85 -20.71
CA PRO A 71 -3.02 20.00 -20.31
C PRO A 71 -2.37 20.90 -19.24
N ALA A 72 -2.76 22.18 -19.21
CA ALA A 72 -2.18 23.18 -18.31
C ALA A 72 -2.48 22.91 -16.82
N GLU A 73 -3.64 22.33 -16.54
CA GLU A 73 -4.26 22.18 -15.21
C GLU A 73 -3.58 21.14 -14.30
N LEU A 74 -2.81 20.22 -14.88
CA LEU A 74 -2.16 19.16 -14.11
C LEU A 74 -0.97 19.71 -13.33
N PRO A 75 -0.74 19.24 -12.08
CA PRO A 75 0.47 19.55 -11.35
C PRO A 75 1.63 18.88 -12.09
N LYS A 76 2.59 19.67 -12.59
CA LYS A 76 3.70 19.16 -13.40
C LYS A 76 4.96 19.06 -12.55
N GLN A 77 5.46 17.84 -12.35
CA GLN A 77 6.75 17.60 -11.71
C GLN A 77 7.87 17.85 -12.70
N ALA A 78 8.63 18.94 -12.51
CA ALA A 78 9.61 19.39 -13.49
C ALA A 78 10.64 18.32 -13.91
N ALA A 79 11.09 17.49 -12.95
CA ALA A 79 12.11 16.49 -13.17
C ALA A 79 11.74 15.43 -14.21
N SER A 80 10.49 14.97 -14.29
CA SER A 80 10.11 13.90 -15.22
C SER A 80 10.03 14.35 -16.69
N PHE A 81 10.07 15.66 -16.94
CA PHE A 81 9.91 16.24 -18.28
C PHE A 81 11.22 16.63 -18.95
N ASP A 82 12.37 16.50 -18.29
CA ASP A 82 13.64 16.96 -18.86
C ASP A 82 13.99 16.20 -20.16
N LEU A 83 13.90 14.86 -20.15
CA LEU A 83 14.16 14.04 -21.34
C LEU A 83 13.16 14.32 -22.50
N PRO A 84 11.82 14.27 -22.31
CA PRO A 84 10.89 14.53 -23.41
C PRO A 84 11.05 15.94 -23.98
N ILE A 85 11.36 16.95 -23.15
CA ILE A 85 11.62 18.31 -23.63
C ILE A 85 12.93 18.34 -24.43
N ALA A 86 14.02 17.74 -23.94
CA ALA A 86 15.30 17.70 -24.65
C ALA A 86 15.16 17.07 -26.04
N LEU A 87 14.49 15.92 -26.13
CA LEU A 87 14.19 15.25 -27.40
C LEU A 87 13.29 16.12 -28.30
N GLY A 88 12.29 16.78 -27.74
CA GLY A 88 11.43 17.71 -28.49
C GLY A 88 12.20 18.90 -29.07
N VAL A 89 13.18 19.45 -28.34
CA VAL A 89 14.04 20.54 -28.84
C VAL A 89 14.95 20.03 -29.95
N LEU A 90 15.54 18.85 -29.80
CA LEU A 90 16.36 18.22 -30.85
C LEU A 90 15.52 17.93 -32.11
N ALA A 91 14.29 17.46 -31.95
CA ALA A 91 13.40 17.15 -33.07
C ALA A 91 12.92 18.43 -33.76
N GLY A 92 12.49 19.43 -32.99
CA GLY A 92 12.04 20.71 -33.52
C GLY A 92 13.16 21.50 -34.22
N SER A 93 14.42 21.33 -33.79
CA SER A 93 15.59 21.91 -34.47
C SER A 93 16.11 21.10 -35.66
N GLY A 94 15.48 19.96 -35.99
CA GLY A 94 15.88 19.10 -37.09
C GLY A 94 17.16 18.30 -36.84
N GLN A 95 17.66 18.25 -35.61
CA GLN A 95 18.82 17.43 -35.24
C GLN A 95 18.47 15.93 -35.12
N ILE A 96 17.19 15.62 -34.86
CA ILE A 96 16.66 14.26 -34.91
C ILE A 96 15.38 14.24 -35.76
N GLY A 97 15.21 13.18 -36.55
CA GLY A 97 13.97 12.87 -37.25
C GLY A 97 13.63 11.40 -37.02
N SER A 98 12.44 11.13 -36.49
CA SER A 98 12.02 9.76 -36.20
C SER A 98 10.51 9.63 -36.08
N GLU A 99 9.96 8.57 -36.69
CA GLU A 99 8.58 8.15 -36.52
C GLU A 99 8.34 7.51 -35.14
N ARG A 100 9.40 6.97 -34.51
CA ARG A 100 9.33 6.36 -33.17
C ARG A 100 8.95 7.36 -32.07
N LEU A 101 9.15 8.67 -32.28
CA LEU A 101 8.81 9.70 -31.28
C LEU A 101 7.32 9.76 -30.95
N SER A 102 6.44 9.38 -31.90
CA SER A 102 5.00 9.27 -31.65
C SER A 102 4.58 7.92 -31.07
N GLU A 103 5.40 6.88 -31.23
CA GLU A 103 5.10 5.50 -30.84
C GLU A 103 5.54 5.18 -29.40
N TYR A 104 6.45 5.97 -28.82
CA TYR A 104 6.91 5.78 -27.45
C TYR A 104 6.53 6.96 -26.57
N ALA A 105 6.10 6.66 -25.35
CA ALA A 105 6.08 7.64 -24.29
C ALA A 105 7.50 7.82 -23.71
N VAL A 106 7.81 9.01 -23.20
CA VAL A 106 9.14 9.35 -22.70
C VAL A 106 9.04 9.99 -21.33
N VAL A 107 9.81 9.46 -20.39
CA VAL A 107 9.91 10.00 -19.02
C VAL A 107 11.37 9.96 -18.59
N GLY A 108 11.85 11.02 -17.96
CA GLY A 108 13.12 10.96 -17.25
C GLY A 108 13.71 12.32 -16.90
N GLU A 109 14.52 12.32 -15.86
CA GLU A 109 15.29 13.48 -15.40
C GLU A 109 16.69 13.42 -15.99
N LEU A 110 17.20 14.55 -16.47
CA LEU A 110 18.57 14.67 -16.97
C LEU A 110 19.47 15.28 -15.91
N ALA A 111 20.67 14.75 -15.72
CA ALA A 111 21.75 15.47 -15.07
C ALA A 111 22.41 16.45 -16.05
N LEU A 112 23.23 17.37 -15.53
CA LEU A 112 23.90 18.39 -16.35
C LEU A 112 24.86 17.82 -17.39
N ASP A 113 25.37 16.61 -17.18
CA ASP A 113 26.25 15.88 -18.09
C ASP A 113 25.50 15.05 -19.14
N GLY A 114 24.16 15.03 -19.08
CA GLY A 114 23.32 14.24 -19.99
C GLY A 114 23.02 12.82 -19.51
N THR A 115 23.50 12.41 -18.33
CA THR A 115 23.11 11.13 -17.71
C THR A 115 21.66 11.17 -17.21
N MET A 116 21.00 10.01 -17.19
CA MET A 116 19.63 9.86 -16.73
C MET A 116 19.59 9.64 -15.22
N ARG A 117 18.64 10.31 -14.55
CA ARG A 117 18.33 10.10 -13.13
C ARG A 117 16.98 9.41 -12.96
N PRO A 118 16.82 8.57 -11.92
CA PRO A 118 15.58 7.88 -11.67
C PRO A 118 14.47 8.87 -11.32
N VAL A 119 13.27 8.60 -11.79
CA VAL A 119 12.06 9.40 -11.54
C VAL A 119 11.05 8.59 -10.72
N LYS A 120 10.14 9.31 -10.06
CA LYS A 120 9.11 8.72 -9.19
C LYS A 120 7.87 8.37 -10.00
N GLY A 121 7.17 7.31 -9.60
CA GLY A 121 5.87 6.95 -10.19
C GLY A 121 5.97 6.26 -11.55
N VAL A 122 7.11 5.69 -11.92
CA VAL A 122 7.31 5.09 -13.26
C VAL A 122 6.36 3.94 -13.52
N LEU A 123 6.07 3.09 -12.53
CA LEU A 123 5.08 2.03 -12.66
C LEU A 123 3.71 2.59 -13.08
N SER A 124 3.23 3.66 -12.43
CA SER A 124 1.96 4.29 -12.78
C SER A 124 1.98 4.87 -14.20
N MET A 125 3.12 5.44 -14.62
CA MET A 125 3.31 5.97 -15.97
C MET A 125 3.34 4.87 -17.03
N ALA A 126 4.01 3.75 -16.78
CA ALA A 126 4.00 2.57 -17.64
C ALA A 126 2.57 2.01 -17.78
N MET A 127 1.82 1.87 -16.69
CA MET A 127 0.43 1.43 -16.73
C MET A 127 -0.48 2.38 -17.52
N ALA A 128 -0.21 3.69 -17.47
CA ALA A 128 -0.93 4.67 -18.26
C ALA A 128 -0.53 4.59 -19.74
N ALA A 129 0.75 4.41 -20.05
CA ALA A 129 1.28 4.23 -21.40
C ALA A 129 0.69 3.01 -22.10
N ALA A 130 0.59 1.86 -21.40
CA ALA A 130 -0.03 0.64 -21.93
C ALA A 130 -1.50 0.81 -22.34
N LYS A 131 -2.18 1.86 -21.84
CA LYS A 131 -3.59 2.17 -22.19
C LYS A 131 -3.72 3.19 -23.33
N LEU A 132 -2.64 3.85 -23.73
CA LEU A 132 -2.67 4.84 -24.81
C LEU A 132 -2.70 4.16 -26.18
N LYS A 133 -3.64 4.57 -27.03
CA LYS A 133 -3.70 4.08 -28.41
C LYS A 133 -2.53 4.65 -29.21
N GLY A 134 -1.85 3.78 -29.96
CA GLY A 134 -0.73 4.16 -30.82
C GLY A 134 0.61 4.28 -30.10
N VAL A 135 0.66 3.98 -28.79
CA VAL A 135 1.92 3.88 -28.03
C VAL A 135 2.30 2.41 -27.90
N CYS A 136 3.46 2.04 -28.42
CA CYS A 136 4.04 0.70 -28.37
C CYS A 136 4.89 0.47 -27.10
N GLY A 137 5.49 1.54 -26.56
CA GLY A 137 6.39 1.43 -25.44
C GLY A 137 6.62 2.72 -24.65
N ILE A 138 7.50 2.62 -23.67
CA ILE A 138 7.95 3.74 -22.84
C ILE A 138 9.48 3.74 -22.72
N VAL A 139 10.09 4.90 -22.91
CA VAL A 139 11.51 5.14 -22.67
C VAL A 139 11.68 5.72 -21.27
N VAL A 140 12.48 5.05 -20.44
CA VAL A 140 12.70 5.38 -19.03
C VAL A 140 14.19 5.29 -18.65
N PRO A 141 14.63 5.96 -17.56
CA PRO A 141 15.97 5.74 -17.02
C PRO A 141 16.21 4.24 -16.74
N SER A 142 17.40 3.72 -17.01
CA SER A 142 17.71 2.30 -16.78
C SER A 142 17.45 1.86 -15.33
N ALA A 143 17.65 2.75 -14.37
CA ALA A 143 17.35 2.50 -12.95
C ALA A 143 15.85 2.27 -12.67
N ASN A 144 14.96 2.78 -13.51
CA ASN A 144 13.50 2.56 -13.41
C ASN A 144 12.99 1.46 -14.36
N ALA A 145 13.80 0.98 -15.30
CA ALA A 145 13.35 0.01 -16.30
C ALA A 145 12.79 -1.28 -15.68
N PRO A 146 13.41 -1.88 -14.64
CA PRO A 146 12.83 -3.07 -14.00
C PRO A 146 11.45 -2.81 -13.36
N GLU A 147 11.21 -1.60 -12.88
CA GLU A 147 9.92 -1.19 -12.30
C GLU A 147 8.84 -1.03 -13.39
N ALA A 148 9.17 -0.36 -14.50
CA ALA A 148 8.25 -0.22 -15.64
C ALA A 148 7.91 -1.58 -16.29
N ALA A 149 8.90 -2.47 -16.39
CA ALA A 149 8.79 -3.75 -17.09
C ALA A 149 7.82 -4.75 -16.44
N VAL A 150 7.35 -4.46 -15.21
CA VAL A 150 6.28 -5.22 -14.56
C VAL A 150 4.97 -5.14 -15.34
N VAL A 151 4.76 -4.08 -16.12
CA VAL A 151 3.55 -3.90 -16.94
C VAL A 151 3.64 -4.75 -18.21
N GLU A 152 2.82 -5.80 -18.28
CA GLU A 152 2.74 -6.66 -19.46
C GLU A 152 2.21 -5.91 -20.69
N GLY A 153 2.71 -6.28 -21.87
CA GLY A 153 2.26 -5.75 -23.16
C GLY A 153 2.77 -4.35 -23.51
N LEU A 154 3.75 -3.82 -22.76
CA LEU A 154 4.42 -2.55 -23.03
C LEU A 154 5.92 -2.76 -23.24
N GLU A 155 6.49 -2.24 -24.33
CA GLU A 155 7.94 -2.25 -24.50
C GLU A 155 8.60 -1.22 -23.58
N VAL A 156 9.46 -1.67 -22.67
CA VAL A 156 10.18 -0.78 -21.76
C VAL A 156 11.62 -0.62 -22.22
N ILE A 157 11.96 0.56 -22.72
CA ILE A 157 13.29 0.86 -23.25
C ILE A 157 14.11 1.58 -22.19
N ALA A 158 15.20 0.93 -21.75
CA ALA A 158 16.11 1.45 -20.75
C ALA A 158 17.17 2.36 -21.39
N VAL A 159 17.32 3.58 -20.87
CA VAL A 159 18.36 4.52 -21.30
C VAL A 159 19.13 5.11 -20.11
N ASP A 160 20.45 5.19 -20.25
CA ASP A 160 21.38 5.76 -19.27
C ASP A 160 21.72 7.22 -19.56
N SER A 161 21.48 7.70 -20.78
CA SER A 161 21.83 9.07 -21.19
C SER A 161 20.94 9.62 -22.31
N LEU A 162 20.97 10.94 -22.48
CA LEU A 162 20.36 11.64 -23.61
C LEU A 162 20.90 11.12 -24.95
N THR A 163 22.21 10.87 -25.06
CA THR A 163 22.83 10.36 -26.28
C THR A 163 22.29 8.99 -26.66
N GLN A 164 22.11 8.09 -25.69
CA GLN A 164 21.54 6.76 -25.93
C GLN A 164 20.07 6.85 -26.35
N ALA A 165 19.27 7.71 -25.70
CA ALA A 165 17.89 7.95 -26.09
C ALA A 165 17.77 8.48 -27.53
N VAL A 166 18.62 9.44 -27.90
CA VAL A 166 18.69 9.95 -29.28
C VAL A 166 19.11 8.84 -30.25
N GLY A 167 20.12 8.04 -29.90
CA GLY A 167 20.55 6.90 -30.71
C GLY A 167 19.42 5.90 -30.98
N PHE A 168 18.59 5.61 -29.97
CA PHE A 168 17.41 4.77 -30.09
C PHE A 168 16.35 5.35 -31.02
N PHE A 169 15.97 6.63 -30.83
CA PHE A 169 14.97 7.27 -31.68
C PHE A 169 15.45 7.42 -33.12
N SER A 170 16.73 7.72 -33.34
CA SER A 170 17.31 7.83 -34.69
C SER A 170 17.53 6.48 -35.39
N GLY A 171 17.33 5.34 -34.70
CA GLY A 171 17.59 4.01 -35.26
C GLY A 171 19.08 3.66 -35.38
N ASN A 172 19.95 4.42 -34.72
CA ASN A 172 21.40 4.18 -34.70
C ASN A 172 21.80 3.13 -33.66
N ILE A 173 20.96 2.97 -32.63
CA ILE A 173 21.13 2.00 -31.54
C ILE A 173 19.80 1.26 -31.41
N ASP A 174 19.82 -0.05 -31.59
CA ASP A 174 18.69 -0.88 -31.18
C ASP A 174 18.88 -1.30 -29.73
N ILE A 175 17.86 -1.04 -28.92
CA ILE A 175 17.84 -1.37 -27.49
C ILE A 175 16.73 -2.39 -27.30
N GLU A 176 17.10 -3.58 -26.82
CA GLU A 176 16.12 -4.60 -26.52
C GLU A 176 15.24 -4.17 -25.33
N PRO A 177 13.91 -4.38 -25.39
CA PRO A 177 13.03 -4.09 -24.27
C PRO A 177 13.44 -4.86 -23.01
N GLN A 178 13.35 -4.20 -21.86
CA GLN A 178 13.58 -4.81 -20.57
C GLN A 178 12.54 -5.94 -20.35
N PRO A 179 12.97 -7.18 -20.07
CA PRO A 179 12.05 -8.29 -19.91
C PRO A 179 11.25 -8.16 -18.62
N CYS A 180 9.96 -8.53 -18.67
CA CYS A 180 9.14 -8.72 -17.48
C CYS A 180 9.60 -9.98 -16.74
N ARG A 181 10.02 -9.82 -15.47
CA ARG A 181 10.53 -10.90 -14.61
C ARG A 181 9.75 -11.00 -13.30
N ILE A 182 8.44 -10.76 -13.37
CA ILE A 182 7.60 -10.62 -12.18
C ILE A 182 7.66 -11.86 -11.25
N TYR A 183 7.65 -13.06 -11.82
CA TYR A 183 7.70 -14.31 -11.05
C TYR A 183 9.07 -14.53 -10.39
N GLU A 184 10.17 -14.23 -11.09
CA GLU A 184 11.53 -14.29 -10.52
C GLU A 184 11.66 -13.34 -9.33
N LEU A 185 11.11 -12.12 -9.45
CA LEU A 185 11.11 -11.14 -8.36
C LEU A 185 10.33 -11.60 -7.13
N PHE A 186 9.25 -12.36 -7.30
CA PHE A 186 8.51 -12.95 -6.19
C PHE A 186 9.34 -14.04 -5.48
N ASP A 187 10.05 -14.87 -6.23
CA ASP A 187 10.91 -15.91 -5.66
C ASP A 187 12.11 -15.30 -4.91
N GLU A 188 12.73 -14.28 -5.47
CA GLU A 188 13.90 -13.61 -4.87
C GLU A 188 13.53 -12.80 -3.62
N HIS A 189 12.41 -12.06 -3.66
CA HIS A 189 12.07 -11.09 -2.61
C HIS A 189 10.91 -11.51 -1.71
N GLY A 190 10.20 -12.60 -1.97
CA GLY A 190 9.00 -13.04 -1.25
C GLY A 190 9.22 -13.77 0.08
N SER A 191 10.48 -14.06 0.44
CA SER A 191 10.85 -14.71 1.71
C SER A 191 10.66 -13.78 2.92
N TYR A 192 10.65 -14.30 4.15
CA TYR A 192 10.61 -13.47 5.36
C TYR A 192 11.71 -13.93 6.31
N ASP A 193 12.33 -12.98 7.02
CA ASP A 193 13.47 -13.24 7.91
C ASP A 193 13.04 -13.63 9.34
N ILE A 194 11.73 -13.72 9.60
CA ILE A 194 11.14 -13.99 10.92
C ILE A 194 10.09 -15.10 10.81
N ASP A 195 9.98 -15.96 11.83
CA ASP A 195 9.03 -17.08 11.82
C ASP A 195 8.26 -17.20 13.15
N PHE A 196 7.01 -17.66 13.11
CA PHE A 196 6.20 -17.97 14.29
C PHE A 196 6.70 -19.17 15.10
N GLY A 197 7.53 -20.02 14.52
CA GLY A 197 8.23 -21.11 15.20
C GLY A 197 9.18 -20.60 16.28
N ASP A 198 9.69 -19.37 16.15
CA ASP A 198 10.50 -18.72 17.19
C ASP A 198 9.67 -18.32 18.42
N VAL A 199 8.34 -18.24 18.28
CA VAL A 199 7.43 -17.81 19.33
C VAL A 199 7.08 -19.00 20.21
N ARG A 200 7.62 -18.99 21.43
CA ARG A 200 7.36 -20.02 22.44
C ARG A 200 6.07 -19.72 23.20
N GLY A 201 5.19 -20.74 23.27
CA GLY A 201 3.88 -20.62 23.88
C GLY A 201 2.92 -19.73 23.07
N GLN A 202 1.88 -19.23 23.75
CA GLN A 202 0.86 -18.34 23.17
C GLN A 202 0.04 -18.96 22.03
N GLU A 203 -0.20 -20.27 22.05
CA GLU A 203 -0.95 -20.96 21.00
C GLU A 203 -2.37 -20.40 20.79
N MET A 204 -3.02 -19.90 21.86
CA MET A 204 -4.29 -19.19 21.75
C MET A 204 -4.18 -17.89 20.94
N ALA A 205 -3.09 -17.14 21.11
CA ALA A 205 -2.84 -15.92 20.34
C ALA A 205 -2.50 -16.26 18.88
N LYS A 206 -1.69 -17.31 18.64
CA LYS A 206 -1.41 -17.82 17.29
C LYS A 206 -2.69 -18.24 16.57
N ARG A 207 -3.57 -19.01 17.23
CA ARG A 207 -4.88 -19.41 16.68
C ARG A 207 -5.73 -18.20 16.28
N ALA A 208 -5.85 -17.20 17.16
CA ALA A 208 -6.59 -15.99 16.85
C ALA A 208 -5.97 -15.18 15.70
N ILE A 209 -4.64 -15.11 15.62
CA ILE A 209 -3.91 -14.48 14.52
C ILE A 209 -4.13 -15.24 13.21
N THR A 210 -4.14 -16.58 13.21
CA THR A 210 -4.48 -17.41 12.04
C THR A 210 -5.91 -17.10 11.56
N ILE A 211 -6.88 -17.04 12.48
CA ILE A 211 -8.26 -16.67 12.15
C ILE A 211 -8.33 -15.26 11.55
N ALA A 212 -7.61 -14.31 12.15
CA ALA A 212 -7.54 -12.95 11.65
C ALA A 212 -6.99 -12.88 10.22
N ALA A 213 -5.86 -13.55 9.97
CA ALA A 213 -5.21 -13.62 8.66
C ALA A 213 -6.09 -14.30 7.60
N ALA A 214 -6.71 -15.44 7.95
CA ALA A 214 -7.59 -16.21 7.08
C ALA A 214 -8.82 -15.42 6.64
N GLY A 215 -9.46 -14.71 7.57
CA GLY A 215 -10.68 -13.97 7.29
C GLY A 215 -10.48 -12.52 6.86
N GLY A 216 -9.28 -11.95 7.08
CA GLY A 216 -9.01 -10.52 6.91
C GLY A 216 -9.58 -9.67 8.03
N HIS A 217 -9.67 -10.23 9.24
CA HIS A 217 -10.30 -9.59 10.40
C HIS A 217 -9.31 -8.71 11.15
N ASN A 218 -9.81 -7.61 11.70
CA ASN A 218 -9.03 -6.73 12.55
C ASN A 218 -8.88 -7.32 13.96
N LEU A 219 -7.69 -7.20 14.55
CA LEU A 219 -7.33 -7.83 15.82
C LEU A 219 -6.85 -6.81 16.86
N LEU A 220 -7.33 -6.92 18.10
CA LEU A 220 -6.83 -6.18 19.26
C LEU A 220 -6.22 -7.15 20.28
N MET A 221 -4.98 -6.87 20.68
CA MET A 221 -4.25 -7.60 21.70
C MET A 221 -4.19 -6.81 23.01
N LEU A 222 -4.82 -7.33 24.04
CA LEU A 222 -4.70 -6.85 25.41
C LEU A 222 -3.59 -7.61 26.13
N GLY A 223 -2.66 -6.93 26.79
CA GLY A 223 -1.76 -7.63 27.70
C GLY A 223 -0.77 -6.73 28.41
N PRO A 224 -0.07 -7.22 29.45
CA PRO A 224 0.95 -6.46 30.15
C PRO A 224 2.18 -6.17 29.24
N PRO A 225 3.04 -5.22 29.63
CA PRO A 225 4.30 -4.99 28.93
C PRO A 225 5.16 -6.26 28.93
N GLY A 226 5.87 -6.50 27.83
CA GLY A 226 6.75 -7.67 27.69
C GLY A 226 6.04 -9.00 27.38
N SER A 227 4.72 -9.00 27.12
CA SER A 227 4.01 -10.22 26.70
C SER A 227 4.23 -10.63 25.23
N GLY A 228 5.00 -9.86 24.46
CA GLY A 228 5.34 -10.20 23.07
C GLY A 228 4.34 -9.73 22.01
N LYS A 229 3.42 -8.81 22.34
CA LYS A 229 2.41 -8.26 21.39
C LYS A 229 3.04 -7.72 20.10
N THR A 230 4.03 -6.84 20.20
CA THR A 230 4.79 -6.30 19.06
C THR A 230 5.51 -7.39 18.27
N MET A 231 5.98 -8.43 18.97
CA MET A 231 6.74 -9.54 18.41
C MET A 231 5.85 -10.49 17.61
N LEU A 232 4.61 -10.73 18.06
CA LEU A 232 3.55 -11.40 17.32
C LEU A 232 3.10 -10.59 16.09
N ALA A 233 2.80 -9.30 16.28
CA ALA A 233 2.28 -8.43 15.21
C ALA A 233 3.22 -8.39 13.99
N LYS A 234 4.53 -8.23 14.23
CA LYS A 234 5.54 -8.19 13.17
C LYS A 234 5.58 -9.46 12.31
N ARG A 235 5.16 -10.60 12.85
CA ARG A 235 5.15 -11.89 12.16
C ARG A 235 3.87 -12.15 11.37
N VAL A 236 2.79 -11.40 11.58
CA VAL A 236 1.54 -11.62 10.84
C VAL A 236 1.70 -11.55 9.30
N PRO A 237 2.50 -10.65 8.71
CA PRO A 237 2.75 -10.67 7.26
C PRO A 237 3.27 -12.02 6.75
N THR A 238 3.96 -12.79 7.59
CA THR A 238 4.56 -14.08 7.20
C THR A 238 3.56 -15.21 7.05
N ILE A 239 2.34 -15.06 7.56
CA ILE A 239 1.27 -16.06 7.48
C ILE A 239 0.15 -15.67 6.53
N LEU A 240 0.16 -14.43 6.03
CA LEU A 240 -0.78 -14.00 5.01
C LEU A 240 -0.46 -14.71 3.68
N PRO A 241 -1.46 -14.91 2.81
CA PRO A 241 -1.21 -15.37 1.46
C PRO A 241 -0.23 -14.43 0.77
N GLN A 242 0.59 -14.95 -0.15
CA GLN A 242 1.46 -14.11 -0.96
C GLN A 242 0.64 -13.06 -1.75
N LEU A 243 1.27 -11.95 -2.09
CA LEU A 243 0.63 -10.95 -2.96
C LEU A 243 0.41 -11.58 -4.33
N THR A 244 -0.78 -11.39 -4.90
CA THR A 244 -0.96 -11.68 -6.33
C THR A 244 -0.19 -10.65 -7.17
N PRO A 245 0.12 -10.93 -8.44
CA PRO A 245 0.70 -9.94 -9.35
C PRO A 245 -0.05 -8.59 -9.34
N GLU A 246 -1.38 -8.62 -9.35
CA GLU A 246 -2.23 -7.43 -9.35
C GLU A 246 -2.13 -6.66 -8.03
N GLU A 247 -2.19 -7.36 -6.89
CA GLU A 247 -2.05 -6.74 -5.56
C GLU A 247 -0.65 -6.13 -5.39
N SER A 248 0.37 -6.81 -5.89
CA SER A 248 1.75 -6.36 -5.84
C SER A 248 1.97 -5.11 -6.69
N VAL A 249 1.46 -5.07 -7.91
CA VAL A 249 1.46 -3.87 -8.76
C VAL A 249 0.74 -2.73 -8.05
N GLU A 250 -0.47 -2.98 -7.54
CA GLU A 250 -1.28 -1.96 -6.85
C GLU A 250 -0.55 -1.34 -5.66
N THR A 251 0.03 -2.16 -4.78
CA THR A 251 0.79 -1.69 -3.62
C THR A 251 2.09 -1.00 -4.03
N THR A 252 2.79 -1.52 -5.04
CA THR A 252 4.05 -0.94 -5.54
C THR A 252 3.84 0.45 -6.11
N ARG A 253 2.71 0.74 -6.77
CA ARG A 253 2.38 2.11 -7.26
C ARG A 253 2.44 3.15 -6.15
N ILE A 254 1.98 2.80 -4.94
CA ILE A 254 1.97 3.72 -3.79
C ILE A 254 3.41 4.07 -3.40
N TYR A 255 4.29 3.07 -3.34
CA TYR A 255 5.69 3.24 -2.96
C TYR A 255 6.51 3.93 -4.03
N SER A 256 6.24 3.61 -5.30
CA SER A 256 6.84 4.27 -6.46
C SER A 256 6.51 5.77 -6.47
N ALA A 257 5.25 6.12 -6.23
CA ALA A 257 4.79 7.52 -6.22
C ALA A 257 5.49 8.38 -5.16
N VAL A 258 5.77 7.82 -3.98
CA VAL A 258 6.51 8.52 -2.93
C VAL A 258 8.04 8.36 -3.02
N GLY A 259 8.54 7.52 -3.95
CA GLY A 259 9.95 7.20 -4.09
C GLY A 259 10.54 6.43 -2.90
N ARG A 260 9.77 5.47 -2.35
CA ARG A 260 10.18 4.62 -1.20
C ARG A 260 10.49 3.16 -1.59
N LEU A 261 10.59 2.84 -2.88
CA LEU A 261 11.10 1.54 -3.32
C LEU A 261 12.60 1.44 -3.01
N LYS A 262 13.06 0.25 -2.57
CA LYS A 262 14.48 0.04 -2.32
C LYS A 262 15.22 -0.17 -3.65
N ALA A 263 16.48 0.22 -3.69
CA ALA A 263 17.34 -0.08 -4.82
C ALA A 263 17.43 -1.61 -5.01
N GLY A 264 17.18 -2.09 -6.23
CA GLY A 264 17.17 -3.52 -6.56
C GLY A 264 15.85 -4.25 -6.26
N GLU A 265 14.88 -3.61 -5.60
CA GLU A 265 13.53 -4.17 -5.37
C GLU A 265 12.50 -3.36 -6.21
N PRO A 266 12.34 -3.66 -7.52
CA PRO A 266 11.45 -2.91 -8.39
C PRO A 266 9.95 -3.16 -8.12
N LEU A 267 9.65 -4.16 -7.29
CA LEU A 267 8.32 -4.61 -6.96
C LEU A 267 8.26 -5.07 -5.50
N LEU A 268 7.14 -4.81 -4.82
CA LEU A 268 6.87 -5.37 -3.51
C LEU A 268 6.36 -6.82 -3.60
N ALA A 269 7.26 -7.78 -3.35
CA ALA A 269 6.91 -9.19 -3.23
C ALA A 269 6.34 -9.56 -1.85
N ARG A 270 6.66 -8.78 -0.80
CA ARG A 270 6.22 -9.02 0.58
C ARG A 270 5.01 -8.14 0.93
N ARG A 271 4.05 -8.70 1.67
CA ARG A 271 2.97 -7.94 2.33
C ARG A 271 3.59 -6.82 3.20
N PRO A 272 3.23 -5.53 3.00
CA PRO A 272 3.83 -4.45 3.78
C PRO A 272 3.39 -4.51 5.25
N PHE A 273 4.28 -4.11 6.15
CA PHE A 273 4.00 -3.96 7.57
C PHE A 273 4.34 -2.54 8.01
N ARG A 274 3.35 -1.79 8.48
CA ARG A 274 3.51 -0.42 8.96
C ARG A 274 3.23 -0.33 10.45
N SER A 275 4.14 0.32 11.17
CA SER A 275 4.07 0.48 12.63
C SER A 275 4.37 1.94 12.99
N PRO A 276 3.46 2.89 12.70
CA PRO A 276 3.66 4.28 13.05
C PRO A 276 3.80 4.47 14.56
N HIS A 277 4.66 5.38 14.98
CA HIS A 277 4.77 5.78 16.38
C HIS A 277 3.53 6.60 16.81
N HIS A 278 3.10 6.51 18.06
CA HIS A 278 1.89 7.19 18.56
C HIS A 278 1.94 8.72 18.49
N THR A 279 3.12 9.31 18.29
CA THR A 279 3.32 10.75 18.05
C THR A 279 3.06 11.17 16.60
N ILE A 280 2.61 10.26 15.74
CA ILE A 280 2.31 10.56 14.34
C ILE A 280 1.22 11.62 14.22
N SER A 281 1.39 12.56 13.29
CA SER A 281 0.37 13.55 12.99
C SER A 281 -0.74 12.96 12.12
N ASN A 282 -1.92 13.60 12.08
CA ASN A 282 -3.00 13.21 11.17
C ASN A 282 -2.51 13.15 9.71
N ALA A 283 -1.67 14.11 9.29
CA ALA A 283 -1.10 14.14 7.95
C ALA A 283 -0.09 13.01 7.68
N GLY A 284 0.64 12.55 8.70
CA GLY A 284 1.54 11.40 8.56
C GLY A 284 0.79 10.08 8.44
N LEU A 285 -0.28 9.91 9.23
CA LEU A 285 -1.05 8.66 9.25
C LEU A 285 -1.90 8.52 7.98
N VAL A 286 -2.66 9.56 7.64
CA VAL A 286 -3.65 9.56 6.55
C VAL A 286 -2.98 9.88 5.22
N GLY A 287 -2.01 10.80 5.26
CA GLY A 287 -1.48 11.49 4.10
C GLY A 287 -1.85 12.97 4.13
N GLY A 288 -1.15 13.76 3.31
CA GLY A 288 -1.31 15.19 3.28
C GLY A 288 -0.26 15.89 2.42
N GLY A 289 -0.14 17.20 2.60
CA GLY A 289 0.70 18.07 1.76
C GLY A 289 -0.13 19.09 0.98
N SER A 290 0.56 20.06 0.36
CA SER A 290 -0.03 20.95 -0.64
C SER A 290 -0.44 20.16 -1.89
N THR A 291 0.40 19.19 -2.28
CA THR A 291 0.06 18.08 -3.17
C THR A 291 -0.32 16.87 -2.32
N PRO A 292 -1.55 16.30 -2.48
CA PRO A 292 -1.96 15.12 -1.73
C PRO A 292 -0.99 13.95 -1.95
N ALA A 293 -0.37 13.48 -0.88
CA ALA A 293 0.50 12.30 -0.87
C ALA A 293 -0.05 11.24 0.10
N PRO A 294 0.18 9.94 -0.17
CA PRO A 294 -0.29 8.85 0.68
C PRO A 294 0.43 8.83 2.03
N GLY A 295 -0.29 8.48 3.11
CA GLY A 295 0.23 8.30 4.46
C GLY A 295 0.55 6.84 4.81
N GLU A 296 0.85 6.59 6.09
CA GLU A 296 1.15 5.25 6.62
C GLU A 296 0.01 4.25 6.42
N ILE A 297 -1.25 4.71 6.41
CA ILE A 297 -2.43 3.89 6.11
C ILE A 297 -2.37 3.31 4.69
N SER A 298 -2.14 4.15 3.68
CA SER A 298 -2.04 3.69 2.29
C SER A 298 -0.77 2.89 2.03
N LEU A 299 0.31 3.19 2.75
CA LEU A 299 1.53 2.38 2.68
C LEU A 299 1.38 0.99 3.29
N ALA A 300 0.34 0.75 4.09
CA ALA A 300 -0.01 -0.56 4.63
C ALA A 300 -0.93 -1.36 3.70
N HIS A 301 -1.30 -0.82 2.52
CA HIS A 301 -2.24 -1.45 1.61
C HIS A 301 -1.81 -2.85 1.16
N ASN A 302 -2.78 -3.77 1.09
CA ASN A 302 -2.64 -5.21 0.93
C ASN A 302 -1.75 -5.87 1.99
N GLY A 303 -1.55 -5.23 3.15
CA GLY A 303 -0.69 -5.72 4.22
C GLY A 303 -1.29 -5.48 5.61
N VAL A 304 -0.44 -5.08 6.54
CA VAL A 304 -0.77 -4.93 7.96
C VAL A 304 -0.42 -3.55 8.47
N LEU A 305 -1.39 -2.89 9.11
CA LEU A 305 -1.16 -1.69 9.92
C LEU A 305 -1.17 -2.09 11.40
N PHE A 306 -0.03 -1.91 12.07
CA PHE A 306 0.13 -2.19 13.48
C PHE A 306 0.16 -0.90 14.31
N LEU A 307 -0.74 -0.79 15.28
CA LEU A 307 -0.79 0.33 16.23
C LEU A 307 -0.46 -0.18 17.62
N ASP A 308 0.78 0.04 18.05
CA ASP A 308 1.21 -0.33 19.40
C ASP A 308 0.77 0.72 20.42
N GLU A 309 0.35 0.26 21.59
CA GLU A 309 -0.15 1.13 22.66
C GLU A 309 -1.26 2.07 22.16
N LEU A 310 -2.32 1.50 21.59
CA LEU A 310 -3.42 2.23 20.94
C LEU A 310 -3.95 3.44 21.74
N PRO A 311 -4.14 3.38 23.08
CA PRO A 311 -4.54 4.54 23.88
C PRO A 311 -3.50 5.68 23.94
N GLU A 312 -2.26 5.49 23.54
CA GLU A 312 -1.27 6.59 23.52
C GLU A 312 -1.40 7.48 22.29
N PHE A 313 -2.10 7.02 21.25
CA PHE A 313 -2.39 7.86 20.09
C PHE A 313 -3.35 8.99 20.45
N ASN A 314 -3.23 10.10 19.73
CA ASN A 314 -4.23 11.16 19.78
C ASN A 314 -5.57 10.62 19.27
N ARG A 315 -6.64 10.82 20.04
CA ARG A 315 -8.01 10.42 19.69
C ARG A 315 -8.42 10.90 18.30
N GLN A 316 -8.12 12.14 17.93
CA GLN A 316 -8.46 12.68 16.60
C GLN A 316 -7.78 11.90 15.47
N THR A 317 -6.55 11.44 15.69
CA THR A 317 -5.78 10.64 14.72
C THR A 317 -6.40 9.26 14.54
N LEU A 318 -6.83 8.63 15.64
CA LEU A 318 -7.52 7.34 15.61
C LEU A 318 -8.89 7.41 14.91
N GLU A 319 -9.63 8.50 15.09
CA GLU A 319 -10.95 8.66 14.44
C GLU A 319 -10.88 8.63 12.91
N VAL A 320 -9.73 8.97 12.31
CA VAL A 320 -9.58 8.95 10.85
C VAL A 320 -9.51 7.52 10.32
N LEU A 321 -9.13 6.53 11.13
CA LEU A 321 -9.09 5.12 10.73
C LEU A 321 -10.47 4.54 10.42
N ARG A 322 -11.56 5.18 10.87
CA ARG A 322 -12.91 4.64 10.71
C ARG A 322 -13.31 4.43 9.25
N GLN A 323 -12.95 5.38 8.37
CA GLN A 323 -13.30 5.31 6.95
C GLN A 323 -12.43 4.26 6.22
N PRO A 324 -11.10 4.26 6.34
CA PRO A 324 -10.25 3.21 5.73
C PRO A 324 -10.63 1.79 6.14
N LEU A 325 -11.02 1.57 7.40
CA LEU A 325 -11.47 0.26 7.90
C LEU A 325 -12.83 -0.20 7.33
N GLU A 326 -13.61 0.69 6.72
CA GLU A 326 -14.87 0.34 6.04
C GLU A 326 -14.70 0.23 4.53
N ASP A 327 -14.13 1.28 3.93
CA ASP A 327 -14.14 1.48 2.50
C ASP A 327 -12.88 0.91 1.81
N GLY A 328 -11.86 0.51 2.59
CA GLY A 328 -10.57 0.07 2.06
C GLY A 328 -9.83 1.16 1.27
N SER A 329 -10.21 2.42 1.45
CA SER A 329 -9.64 3.57 0.74
C SER A 329 -9.73 4.84 1.57
N VAL A 330 -8.94 5.83 1.19
CA VAL A 330 -8.91 7.14 1.85
C VAL A 330 -8.87 8.25 0.84
N THR A 331 -9.80 9.20 0.97
CA THR A 331 -9.89 10.36 0.08
C THR A 331 -9.35 11.60 0.79
N ILE A 332 -8.33 12.21 0.19
CA ILE A 332 -7.70 13.41 0.69
C ILE A 332 -8.12 14.59 -0.20
N SER A 333 -9.03 15.40 0.33
CA SER A 333 -9.47 16.64 -0.31
C SER A 333 -8.67 17.84 0.22
N ARG A 334 -8.10 18.62 -0.69
CA ARG A 334 -7.43 19.90 -0.43
C ARG A 334 -8.00 20.99 -1.35
N ALA A 335 -7.67 22.24 -1.08
CA ALA A 335 -8.27 23.40 -1.74
C ALA A 335 -8.24 23.38 -3.28
N LEU A 336 -7.29 22.66 -3.89
CA LEU A 336 -7.09 22.61 -5.35
C LEU A 336 -7.30 21.22 -5.96
N THR A 337 -7.24 20.13 -5.19
CA THR A 337 -7.28 18.75 -5.70
C THR A 337 -7.86 17.78 -4.67
N SER A 338 -8.53 16.73 -5.17
CA SER A 338 -9.01 15.60 -4.38
C SER A 338 -8.40 14.33 -4.96
N THR A 339 -7.78 13.51 -4.11
CA THR A 339 -7.15 12.25 -4.54
C THR A 339 -7.52 11.13 -3.59
N THR A 340 -7.87 9.97 -4.15
CA THR A 340 -8.20 8.77 -3.40
C THR A 340 -7.03 7.80 -3.47
N PHE A 341 -6.64 7.28 -2.31
CA PHE A 341 -5.59 6.27 -2.18
C PHE A 341 -6.19 4.97 -1.64
N PRO A 342 -5.76 3.81 -2.15
CA PRO A 342 -6.18 2.53 -1.58
C PRO A 342 -5.56 2.36 -0.18
N ALA A 343 -6.31 1.65 0.66
CA ALA A 343 -6.03 1.45 2.09
C ALA A 343 -6.72 0.17 2.60
N ASP A 344 -6.78 -0.89 1.81
CA ASP A 344 -7.20 -2.21 2.28
C ASP A 344 -6.05 -2.85 3.08
N PHE A 345 -6.18 -2.95 4.39
CA PHE A 345 -5.15 -3.51 5.28
C PHE A 345 -5.82 -4.21 6.46
N ILE A 346 -5.10 -5.15 7.07
CA ILE A 346 -5.52 -5.75 8.35
C ILE A 346 -5.00 -4.86 9.47
N LEU A 347 -5.90 -4.35 10.32
CA LEU A 347 -5.51 -3.62 11.52
C LEU A 347 -5.17 -4.60 12.63
N ILE A 348 -3.95 -4.48 13.15
CA ILE A 348 -3.55 -5.10 14.41
C ILE A 348 -3.27 -3.98 15.40
N ALA A 349 -3.94 -4.02 16.53
CA ALA A 349 -3.70 -3.07 17.62
C ALA A 349 -3.26 -3.81 18.86
N SER A 350 -2.43 -3.17 19.68
CA SER A 350 -2.14 -3.63 21.04
C SER A 350 -2.41 -2.52 22.04
N LEU A 351 -2.84 -2.92 23.24
CA LEU A 351 -2.93 -1.99 24.36
C LEU A 351 -2.61 -2.68 25.68
N ASN A 352 -2.17 -1.85 26.63
CA ASN A 352 -1.96 -2.28 28.00
C ASN A 352 -3.28 -2.14 28.77
N PRO A 353 -3.56 -2.96 29.78
CA PRO A 353 -4.85 -2.95 30.48
C PRO A 353 -5.07 -1.68 31.34
N CYS A 354 -4.02 -0.91 31.61
CA CYS A 354 -4.01 0.37 32.30
C CYS A 354 -2.72 1.15 31.98
N PRO A 355 -2.60 2.44 32.36
CA PRO A 355 -1.39 3.23 32.14
C PRO A 355 -0.10 2.60 32.69
N CYS A 356 -0.16 1.95 33.86
CA CYS A 356 1.01 1.27 34.43
C CYS A 356 1.26 -0.12 33.86
N GLY A 357 0.30 -0.67 33.09
CA GLY A 357 0.40 -1.98 32.45
C GLY A 357 0.20 -3.21 33.33
N PHE A 358 0.04 -3.06 34.65
CA PHE A 358 -0.02 -4.19 35.61
C PHE A 358 -1.44 -4.52 36.11
N ARG A 359 -2.49 -3.96 35.50
CA ARG A 359 -3.87 -4.36 35.83
C ARG A 359 -4.06 -5.83 35.47
N ASN A 360 -4.54 -6.63 36.43
CA ASN A 360 -4.67 -8.08 36.36
C ASN A 360 -3.35 -8.86 36.21
N ASP A 361 -2.20 -8.23 36.50
CA ASP A 361 -0.93 -8.95 36.53
C ASP A 361 -0.84 -9.79 37.83
N PRO A 362 -0.63 -11.12 37.75
CA PRO A 362 -0.55 -11.98 38.93
C PRO A 362 0.71 -11.75 39.78
N ARG A 363 1.71 -11.02 39.26
CA ARG A 363 3.02 -10.78 39.90
C ARG A 363 3.20 -9.36 40.42
N ARG A 364 2.45 -8.37 39.89
CA ARG A 364 2.62 -6.95 40.22
C ARG A 364 1.27 -6.29 40.47
N GLU A 365 1.18 -5.54 41.56
CA GLU A 365 -0.03 -4.79 41.87
C GLU A 365 -0.13 -3.51 41.02
N CYS A 366 -1.32 -3.26 40.50
CA CYS A 366 -1.64 -2.04 39.77
C CYS A 366 -1.85 -0.87 40.75
N GLN A 367 -1.14 0.23 40.54
CA GLN A 367 -1.29 1.45 41.34
C GLN A 367 -2.26 2.48 40.72
N CYS A 368 -2.86 2.17 39.56
CA CYS A 368 -3.77 3.11 38.89
C CYS A 368 -5.13 3.17 39.59
N THR A 369 -5.68 4.36 39.74
CA THR A 369 -7.05 4.55 40.20
C THR A 369 -8.06 4.17 39.11
N VAL A 370 -9.29 3.84 39.50
CA VAL A 370 -10.37 3.52 38.56
C VAL A 370 -10.56 4.65 37.53
N MET A 371 -10.58 5.91 37.97
CA MET A 371 -10.69 7.08 37.08
C MET A 371 -9.53 7.20 36.09
N GLN A 372 -8.29 6.83 36.48
CA GLN A 372 -7.15 6.85 35.57
C GLN A 372 -7.30 5.78 34.49
N ILE A 373 -7.80 4.60 34.87
CA ILE A 373 -8.04 3.49 33.96
C ILE A 373 -9.16 3.83 32.98
N GLU A 374 -10.30 4.34 33.46
CA GLU A 374 -11.42 4.77 32.62
C GLU A 374 -11.00 5.87 31.64
N ARG A 375 -10.20 6.85 32.10
CA ARG A 375 -9.69 7.92 31.22
C ARG A 375 -8.74 7.37 30.15
N TYR A 376 -7.87 6.43 30.53
CA TYR A 376 -6.92 5.80 29.61
C TYR A 376 -7.65 5.02 28.53
N MET A 377 -8.57 4.15 28.94
CA MET A 377 -9.40 3.38 28.02
C MET A 377 -10.25 4.32 27.16
N GLY A 378 -10.95 5.30 27.76
CA GLY A 378 -11.83 6.25 27.08
C GLY A 378 -11.19 7.13 25.99
N LYS A 379 -9.86 7.05 25.79
CA LYS A 379 -9.19 7.61 24.61
C LYS A 379 -9.57 6.90 23.32
N ILE A 380 -9.88 5.60 23.38
CA ILE A 380 -10.38 4.85 22.23
C ILE A 380 -11.90 5.00 22.18
N SER A 381 -12.44 5.31 21.01
CA SER A 381 -13.88 5.46 20.83
C SER A 381 -14.58 4.12 20.61
N GLY A 382 -15.79 3.98 21.14
CA GLY A 382 -16.65 2.82 20.87
C GLY A 382 -16.84 2.53 19.38
N PRO A 383 -17.12 3.54 18.52
CA PRO A 383 -17.23 3.34 17.08
C PRO A 383 -15.96 2.77 16.41
N LEU A 384 -14.77 3.01 16.95
CA LEU A 384 -13.53 2.41 16.42
C LEU A 384 -13.35 0.98 16.93
N LEU A 385 -13.58 0.73 18.22
CA LEU A 385 -13.54 -0.63 18.80
C LEU A 385 -14.54 -1.57 18.14
N ASP A 386 -15.73 -1.05 17.83
CA ASP A 386 -16.74 -1.77 17.06
C ASP A 386 -16.23 -2.23 15.69
N ARG A 387 -15.17 -1.62 15.13
CA ARG A 387 -14.55 -2.02 13.84
C ARG A 387 -13.45 -3.06 13.98
N ILE A 388 -12.98 -3.31 15.18
CA ILE A 388 -12.09 -4.44 15.45
C ILE A 388 -12.96 -5.69 15.62
N ASP A 389 -12.59 -6.80 15.02
CA ASP A 389 -13.41 -8.02 14.97
C ASP A 389 -13.07 -8.99 16.10
N LEU A 390 -11.78 -9.13 16.40
CA LEU A 390 -11.25 -10.10 17.35
C LEU A 390 -10.54 -9.36 18.48
N HIS A 391 -10.92 -9.62 19.73
CA HIS A 391 -10.20 -9.16 20.91
C HIS A 391 -9.60 -10.38 21.62
N ILE A 392 -8.31 -10.32 21.94
CA ILE A 392 -7.60 -11.39 22.64
C ILE A 392 -6.78 -10.88 23.80
N GLU A 393 -6.65 -11.70 24.83
CA GLU A 393 -5.67 -11.51 25.89
C GLU A 393 -4.37 -12.22 25.53
N VAL A 394 -3.26 -11.50 25.68
CA VAL A 394 -1.90 -11.98 25.47
C VAL A 394 -1.17 -11.88 26.82
N PRO A 395 -1.29 -12.90 27.68
CA PRO A 395 -0.69 -12.91 29.00
C PRO A 395 0.84 -12.98 28.91
N ALA A 396 1.52 -12.59 29.99
CA ALA A 396 2.97 -12.75 30.07
C ALA A 396 3.35 -14.24 30.10
N VAL A 397 4.24 -14.65 29.20
CA VAL A 397 4.66 -16.06 29.08
C VAL A 397 5.40 -16.51 30.34
N PRO A 398 5.00 -17.63 30.97
CA PRO A 398 5.75 -18.21 32.08
C PRO A 398 7.15 -18.67 31.66
N PHE A 399 8.14 -18.52 32.55
CA PHE A 399 9.53 -18.91 32.27
C PHE A 399 9.69 -20.39 31.86
N LYS A 400 8.81 -21.28 32.35
CA LYS A 400 8.80 -22.70 31.98
C LYS A 400 8.48 -22.93 30.50
N GLU A 401 7.58 -22.15 29.91
CA GLU A 401 7.26 -22.24 28.48
C GLU A 401 8.38 -21.66 27.63
N LEU A 402 9.01 -20.56 28.09
CA LEU A 402 10.18 -19.98 27.43
C LEU A 402 11.37 -20.93 27.38
N THR A 403 11.46 -21.92 28.27
CA THR A 403 12.57 -22.90 28.34
C THR A 403 12.23 -24.26 27.72
N SER A 404 10.98 -24.45 27.28
CA SER A 404 10.55 -25.68 26.61
C SER A 404 11.22 -25.85 25.24
N LYS A 405 11.47 -27.10 24.85
CA LYS A 405 12.07 -27.49 23.55
C LYS A 405 11.02 -27.93 22.52
N HIS A 406 9.73 -27.69 22.76
CA HIS A 406 8.71 -28.02 21.76
C HIS A 406 8.77 -26.98 20.64
N ASP A 407 8.89 -27.48 19.41
CA ASP A 407 8.79 -26.65 18.22
C ASP A 407 7.37 -26.09 18.16
N GLY A 408 7.26 -24.76 18.14
CA GLY A 408 5.98 -24.08 18.02
C GLY A 408 5.42 -24.16 16.60
N THR A 409 4.14 -23.82 16.43
CA THR A 409 3.52 -23.67 15.12
C THR A 409 4.31 -22.67 14.26
N THR A 410 4.81 -23.10 13.11
CA THR A 410 5.65 -22.29 12.20
C THR A 410 4.82 -21.34 11.35
N SER A 411 5.45 -20.29 10.82
CA SER A 411 4.78 -19.38 9.88
C SER A 411 4.32 -20.11 8.62
N ALA A 412 5.10 -21.08 8.12
CA ALA A 412 4.72 -21.88 6.96
C ALA A 412 3.43 -22.67 7.19
N HIS A 413 3.33 -23.39 8.31
CA HIS A 413 2.12 -24.16 8.65
C HIS A 413 0.89 -23.25 8.77
N MET A 414 1.01 -22.13 9.49
CA MET A 414 -0.07 -21.15 9.61
C MET A 414 -0.46 -20.55 8.26
N ARG A 415 0.52 -20.28 7.37
CA ARG A 415 0.27 -19.77 6.02
C ARG A 415 -0.51 -20.77 5.18
N ASP A 416 -0.21 -22.06 5.27
CA ASP A 416 -0.91 -23.10 4.51
C ASP A 416 -2.38 -23.18 4.94
N GLU A 417 -2.66 -23.13 6.24
CA GLU A 417 -4.03 -23.07 6.77
C GLU A 417 -4.78 -21.82 6.28
N VAL A 418 -4.13 -20.65 6.38
CA VAL A 418 -4.68 -19.37 5.92
C VAL A 418 -4.98 -19.39 4.42
N SER A 419 -4.06 -19.94 3.62
CA SER A 419 -4.18 -20.01 2.17
C SER A 419 -5.32 -20.95 1.75
N ALA A 420 -5.43 -22.12 2.38
CA ALA A 420 -6.53 -23.05 2.13
C ALA A 420 -7.90 -22.43 2.48
N ALA A 421 -7.99 -21.69 3.60
CA ALA A 421 -9.23 -20.99 3.95
C ALA A 421 -9.54 -19.81 3.00
N ARG A 422 -8.51 -19.19 2.41
CA ARG A 422 -8.64 -18.11 1.42
C ARG A 422 -9.12 -18.62 0.07
N GLU A 423 -8.67 -19.78 -0.37
CA GLU A 423 -9.16 -20.43 -1.59
C GLU A 423 -10.68 -20.65 -1.53
N LEU A 424 -11.19 -21.19 -0.41
CA LEU A 424 -12.63 -21.37 -0.20
C LEU A 424 -13.40 -20.04 -0.24
N GLN A 425 -12.80 -18.95 0.23
CA GLN A 425 -13.41 -17.61 0.17
C GLN A 425 -13.39 -17.05 -1.25
N THR A 426 -12.31 -17.23 -1.99
CA THR A 426 -12.19 -16.83 -3.40
C THR A 426 -13.25 -17.53 -4.27
N ASP A 427 -13.46 -18.83 -4.07
CA ASP A 427 -14.50 -19.60 -4.76
C ASP A 427 -15.91 -19.12 -4.38
N ARG A 428 -16.11 -18.80 -3.09
CA ARG A 428 -17.40 -18.27 -2.60
C ARG A 428 -17.73 -16.91 -3.18
N PHE A 429 -16.73 -16.06 -3.39
CA PHE A 429 -16.93 -14.66 -3.78
C PHE A 429 -16.51 -14.34 -5.22
N THR A 430 -16.28 -15.32 -6.08
CA THR A 430 -15.79 -15.13 -7.46
C THR A 430 -16.58 -14.09 -8.29
N LYS A 431 -17.89 -13.93 -8.01
CA LYS A 431 -18.78 -12.98 -8.71
C LYS A 431 -19.07 -11.70 -7.91
N SER A 432 -18.30 -11.41 -6.88
CA SER A 432 -18.48 -10.29 -5.97
C SER A 432 -17.21 -9.45 -5.87
N ALA A 433 -17.36 -8.19 -5.46
CA ALA A 433 -16.22 -7.35 -5.09
C ALA A 433 -15.60 -7.75 -3.73
N THR A 434 -16.32 -8.51 -2.91
CA THR A 434 -15.83 -9.03 -1.62
C THR A 434 -14.74 -10.06 -1.86
N ARG A 435 -13.57 -9.91 -1.23
CA ARG A 435 -12.50 -10.91 -1.30
C ARG A 435 -12.45 -11.81 -0.06
N THR A 436 -12.94 -11.32 1.06
CA THR A 436 -12.70 -11.91 2.37
C THR A 436 -13.99 -12.03 3.19
N ASN A 437 -14.02 -12.96 4.14
CA ASN A 437 -15.14 -13.11 5.07
C ASN A 437 -15.36 -11.83 5.92
N ALA A 438 -14.29 -11.12 6.30
CA ALA A 438 -14.40 -9.87 7.06
C ALA A 438 -15.15 -8.76 6.29
N GLN A 439 -15.07 -8.77 4.96
CA GLN A 439 -15.70 -7.79 4.07
C GLN A 439 -17.14 -8.15 3.66
N MET A 440 -17.74 -9.23 4.21
CA MET A 440 -19.10 -9.65 3.83
C MET A 440 -20.15 -8.58 4.17
N THR A 441 -20.95 -8.19 3.18
CA THR A 441 -22.15 -7.37 3.38
C THR A 441 -23.23 -8.12 4.18
N SER A 442 -24.17 -7.41 4.81
CA SER A 442 -25.29 -8.05 5.53
C SER A 442 -26.19 -8.92 4.65
N ARG A 443 -26.15 -8.75 3.33
CA ARG A 443 -26.80 -9.68 2.38
C ARG A 443 -26.01 -10.98 2.25
N GLN A 444 -24.68 -10.89 2.09
CA GLN A 444 -23.81 -12.06 2.01
C GLN A 444 -23.78 -12.85 3.32
N ILE A 445 -23.79 -12.19 4.49
CA ILE A 445 -23.88 -12.88 5.78
C ILE A 445 -25.12 -13.80 5.83
N ARG A 446 -26.29 -13.30 5.43
CA ARG A 446 -27.52 -14.11 5.38
C ARG A 446 -27.46 -15.28 4.40
N GLN A 447 -26.62 -15.21 3.37
CA GLN A 447 -26.46 -16.25 2.37
C GLN A 447 -25.38 -17.27 2.74
N CYS A 448 -24.26 -16.80 3.30
CA CYS A 448 -23.06 -17.59 3.54
C CYS A 448 -22.94 -18.12 4.98
N CYS A 449 -23.71 -17.55 5.91
CA CYS A 449 -23.73 -17.95 7.32
C CYS A 449 -25.12 -18.48 7.75
N PRO A 450 -25.71 -19.49 7.08
CA PRO A 450 -26.92 -20.11 7.59
C PRO A 450 -26.62 -20.81 8.92
N LEU A 451 -27.47 -20.58 9.91
CA LEU A 451 -27.39 -21.19 11.23
C LEU A 451 -28.51 -22.23 11.39
N ASP A 452 -28.20 -23.33 12.06
CA ASP A 452 -29.22 -24.24 12.56
C ASP A 452 -29.91 -23.66 13.83
N GLU A 453 -30.92 -24.36 14.34
CA GLU A 453 -31.65 -23.91 15.53
C GLU A 453 -30.76 -23.83 16.77
N VAL A 454 -29.80 -24.76 16.91
CA VAL A 454 -28.87 -24.82 18.04
C VAL A 454 -27.96 -23.59 18.06
N CYS A 455 -27.31 -23.28 16.93
CA CYS A 455 -26.47 -22.10 16.78
C CYS A 455 -27.27 -20.80 16.94
N THR A 456 -28.50 -20.77 16.41
CA THR A 456 -29.39 -19.61 16.55
C THR A 456 -29.72 -19.34 18.02
N ASN A 457 -30.01 -20.38 18.81
CA ASN A 457 -30.29 -20.22 20.24
C ASN A 457 -29.03 -19.83 21.03
N LEU A 458 -27.88 -20.43 20.73
CA LEU A 458 -26.59 -20.06 21.33
C LEU A 458 -26.25 -18.59 21.09
N LEU A 459 -26.43 -18.12 19.86
CA LEU A 459 -26.18 -16.73 19.49
C LEU A 459 -27.15 -15.77 20.20
N LYS A 460 -28.44 -16.10 20.23
CA LYS A 460 -29.45 -15.30 20.96
C LYS A 460 -29.12 -15.19 22.45
N GLN A 461 -28.77 -16.30 23.10
CA GLN A 461 -28.38 -16.30 24.51
C GLN A 461 -27.15 -15.43 24.73
N SER A 462 -26.11 -15.62 23.91
CA SER A 462 -24.86 -14.87 23.98
C SER A 462 -25.11 -13.36 23.81
N ILE A 463 -25.96 -12.95 22.85
CA ILE A 463 -26.28 -11.54 22.62
C ILE A 463 -27.01 -10.93 23.83
N ASN A 464 -27.97 -11.65 24.41
CA ASN A 464 -28.72 -11.17 25.56
C ASN A 464 -27.85 -11.06 26.83
N GLU A 465 -26.98 -12.04 27.07
CA GLU A 465 -26.09 -12.06 28.24
C GLU A 465 -24.96 -11.03 28.15
N LEU A 466 -24.37 -10.88 26.96
CA LEU A 466 -23.25 -9.98 26.70
C LEU A 466 -23.68 -8.57 26.33
N GLY A 467 -24.95 -8.36 25.95
CA GLY A 467 -25.48 -7.07 25.50
C GLY A 467 -24.89 -6.63 24.15
N LEU A 468 -24.62 -7.58 23.25
CA LEU A 468 -23.97 -7.31 21.97
C LEU A 468 -24.86 -6.47 21.05
N SER A 469 -24.24 -5.53 20.33
CA SER A 469 -24.92 -4.75 19.28
C SER A 469 -25.22 -5.61 18.04
N ALA A 470 -26.12 -5.15 17.17
CA ALA A 470 -26.37 -5.79 15.88
C ALA A 470 -25.10 -5.89 15.00
N ARG A 471 -24.17 -4.93 15.13
CA ARG A 471 -22.87 -4.99 14.44
C ARG A 471 -21.96 -6.07 15.00
N ALA A 472 -21.96 -6.24 16.32
CA ALA A 472 -21.23 -7.31 16.97
C ALA A 472 -21.78 -8.70 16.59
N HIS A 473 -23.10 -8.84 16.41
CA HIS A 473 -23.72 -10.05 15.85
C HIS A 473 -23.15 -10.39 14.47
N ASP A 474 -23.17 -9.44 13.52
CA ASP A 474 -22.67 -9.69 12.15
C ASP A 474 -21.19 -10.09 12.14
N LYS A 475 -20.38 -9.49 13.02
CA LYS A 475 -18.97 -9.83 13.18
C LYS A 475 -18.73 -11.23 13.71
N VAL A 476 -19.48 -11.63 14.74
CA VAL A 476 -19.42 -13.01 15.26
C VAL A 476 -19.69 -14.01 14.15
N LEU A 477 -20.65 -13.73 13.26
CA LEU A 477 -20.93 -14.60 12.11
C LEU A 477 -19.79 -14.62 11.08
N ARG A 478 -19.15 -13.48 10.78
CA ARG A 478 -17.99 -13.42 9.87
C ARG A 478 -16.79 -14.20 10.43
N VAL A 479 -16.55 -14.10 11.73
CA VAL A 479 -15.49 -14.84 12.43
C VAL A 479 -15.82 -16.33 12.46
N ALA A 480 -17.04 -16.71 12.87
CA ALA A 480 -17.47 -18.11 12.90
C ALA A 480 -17.39 -18.79 11.52
N ARG A 481 -17.75 -18.08 10.44
CA ARG A 481 -17.57 -18.57 9.07
C ARG A 481 -16.10 -18.82 8.73
N THR A 482 -15.21 -17.96 9.21
CA THR A 482 -13.77 -18.10 8.98
C THR A 482 -13.18 -19.28 9.74
N ILE A 483 -13.63 -19.51 10.98
CA ILE A 483 -13.26 -20.69 11.77
C ILE A 483 -13.74 -21.96 11.07
N ALA A 484 -14.99 -21.97 10.57
CA ALA A 484 -15.52 -23.07 9.78
C ALA A 484 -14.69 -23.33 8.51
N ASP A 485 -14.23 -22.27 7.82
CA ASP A 485 -13.39 -22.40 6.62
C ASP A 485 -12.01 -22.99 6.94
N LEU A 486 -11.39 -22.59 8.06
CA LEU A 486 -10.12 -23.17 8.54
C LEU A 486 -10.25 -24.66 8.84
N GLU A 487 -11.41 -25.10 9.33
CA GLU A 487 -11.71 -26.51 9.59
C GLU A 487 -12.31 -27.25 8.39
N ARG A 488 -12.43 -26.58 7.23
CA ARG A 488 -13.05 -27.11 6.00
C ARG A 488 -14.48 -27.61 6.23
N SER A 489 -15.19 -27.00 7.18
CA SER A 489 -16.60 -27.28 7.47
C SER A 489 -17.52 -26.48 6.54
N PRO A 490 -18.43 -27.13 5.79
CA PRO A 490 -19.34 -26.43 4.90
C PRO A 490 -20.36 -25.56 5.68
N ALA A 491 -20.80 -26.02 6.86
CA ALA A 491 -21.73 -25.32 7.73
C ALA A 491 -21.04 -24.80 9.00
N ILE A 492 -21.59 -23.72 9.58
CA ILE A 492 -21.16 -23.20 10.88
C ILE A 492 -21.73 -24.11 11.97
N ARG A 493 -20.85 -24.63 12.83
CA ARG A 493 -21.22 -25.49 13.97
C ARG A 493 -21.23 -24.72 15.28
N PRO A 494 -21.85 -25.25 16.36
CA PRO A 494 -21.89 -24.58 17.66
C PRO A 494 -20.50 -24.25 18.22
N GLU A 495 -19.51 -25.11 17.98
CA GLU A 495 -18.11 -24.92 18.40
C GLU A 495 -17.48 -23.68 17.76
N HIS A 496 -17.66 -23.50 16.44
CA HIS A 496 -17.17 -22.33 15.70
C HIS A 496 -17.78 -21.03 16.21
N LEU A 497 -19.08 -21.08 16.51
CA LEU A 497 -19.81 -19.93 17.01
C LEU A 497 -19.38 -19.59 18.44
N SER A 498 -19.19 -20.59 19.30
CA SER A 498 -18.72 -20.40 20.67
C SER A 498 -17.32 -19.78 20.71
N GLU A 499 -16.38 -20.28 19.89
CA GLU A 499 -15.04 -19.68 19.76
C GLU A 499 -15.11 -18.22 19.29
N ALA A 500 -15.94 -17.92 18.27
CA ALA A 500 -16.14 -16.56 17.77
C ALA A 500 -16.72 -15.60 18.83
N VAL A 501 -17.68 -16.06 19.64
CA VAL A 501 -18.27 -15.26 20.73
C VAL A 501 -17.22 -14.95 21.82
N ASN A 502 -16.35 -15.91 22.15
CA ASN A 502 -15.32 -15.72 23.18
C ASN A 502 -14.37 -14.58 22.83
N TYR A 503 -14.03 -14.38 21.54
CA TYR A 503 -13.20 -13.26 21.09
C TYR A 503 -13.86 -11.88 21.23
N ARG A 504 -15.15 -11.79 21.57
CA ARG A 504 -15.88 -10.53 21.80
C ARG A 504 -16.18 -10.27 23.28
N MET A 505 -15.99 -11.25 24.16
CA MET A 505 -16.31 -11.09 25.59
C MET A 505 -15.49 -9.99 26.30
N LEU A 506 -14.35 -9.61 25.73
CA LEU A 506 -13.48 -8.53 26.21
C LEU A 506 -14.13 -7.13 26.15
N ASP A 507 -15.17 -6.92 25.33
CA ASP A 507 -15.88 -5.64 25.21
C ASP A 507 -16.49 -5.17 26.54
N ARG A 508 -16.86 -6.09 27.43
CA ARG A 508 -17.52 -5.75 28.70
C ARG A 508 -16.58 -5.64 29.88
N ASN A 509 -15.56 -6.51 29.96
CA ASN A 509 -14.64 -6.54 31.11
C ASN A 509 -13.59 -5.42 31.08
N LEU A 510 -13.28 -4.90 29.89
CA LEU A 510 -12.30 -3.83 29.73
C LEU A 510 -12.84 -2.43 30.05
N TRP A 511 -14.14 -2.23 29.84
CA TRP A 511 -14.79 -0.92 29.74
C TRP A 511 -15.88 -0.67 30.78
N ARG A 512 -16.11 -1.62 31.70
CA ARG A 512 -16.90 -1.44 32.92
C ARG A 512 -16.05 -1.42 34.17
#